data_AF-A0A9P0G363-F1
#
_entry.id   AF-A0A9P0G363-F1
#
_cell.length_a   1.000
_cell.length_b   1.000
_cell.length_c   1.000
_cell.angle_alpha   90.00
_cell.angle_beta   90.00
_cell.angle_gamma   90.00
#
_symmetry.space_group_name_H-M   'P 1'
#
loop_
_entity.id
_entity.type
_entity.pdbx_description
1 polymer ?
#
loop_
_entity_poly.entity_id
_entity_poly.type
_entity_poly.pdbx_seq_one_letter_code
_entity_poly.pdbx_strand_id
1 'polypeptide(L)'
;MMHSLNDRDRQLLQEVNDPLEDIEKPCSRTKGIMLELKYFEPMIVLGKIQATCSHNKWHLADLKKHITLLTRETYEKLGPEECYKVSNFKSCYGQDRTYHAKSNFPTLWRLHSMFPHFALTEKMISIKPKIDSVNSCPNLHAAFYLPEFGGLIPSPKWLKKESREALILIHFFATERLKDPPLPPHIRHLLIKKHLESSLLSDDRRMHQLESLGLIWGGGNLKPETQCALNEINQQDFSLHVNFNAFI
;
A
#
# COMPACT_ATOMS: atom_id res chain seq x y z
N MET A 1 32.37 -20.35 20.68
CA MET A 1 32.15 -19.01 21.23
C MET A 1 30.82 -18.50 20.72
N MET A 2 29.78 -18.54 21.55
CA MET A 2 28.46 -17.99 21.20
C MET A 2 28.53 -16.48 21.39
N HIS A 3 28.39 -15.71 20.31
CA HIS A 3 28.21 -14.27 20.42
C HIS A 3 26.84 -14.01 21.03
N SER A 4 26.87 -13.63 22.31
CA SER A 4 25.78 -12.98 23.03
C SER A 4 25.30 -11.80 22.19
N LEU A 5 24.04 -11.84 21.73
CA LEU A 5 23.36 -10.69 21.13
C LEU A 5 23.51 -9.49 22.10
N ASN A 6 23.92 -8.35 21.57
CA ASN A 6 24.13 -7.15 22.34
C ASN A 6 22.79 -6.71 22.96
N ASP A 7 22.77 -6.18 24.18
CA ASP A 7 21.52 -5.84 24.88
C ASP A 7 20.65 -4.83 24.11
N ARG A 8 21.27 -4.08 23.18
CA ARG A 8 20.60 -3.19 22.23
C ARG A 8 19.76 -3.94 21.18
N ASP A 9 20.24 -5.09 20.69
CA ASP A 9 19.52 -5.95 19.75
C ASP A 9 18.37 -6.68 20.45
N ARG A 10 18.56 -7.03 21.73
CA ARG A 10 17.48 -7.55 22.58
C ARG A 10 16.40 -6.50 22.88
N GLN A 11 16.78 -5.24 23.09
CA GLN A 11 15.83 -4.14 23.24
C GLN A 11 15.08 -3.84 21.92
N LEU A 12 15.74 -3.87 20.76
CA LEU A 12 15.06 -3.72 19.46
C LEU A 12 14.10 -4.88 19.16
N LEU A 13 14.43 -6.11 19.60
CA LEU A 13 13.55 -7.28 19.49
C LEU A 13 12.42 -7.28 20.53
N GLN A 14 12.63 -6.69 21.72
CA GLN A 14 11.60 -6.50 22.74
C GLN A 14 10.71 -5.28 22.46
N GLU A 15 11.15 -4.26 21.73
CA GLU A 15 10.27 -3.18 21.27
C GLU A 15 9.35 -3.61 20.12
N VAL A 16 9.56 -4.81 19.55
CA VAL A 16 8.52 -5.59 18.86
C VAL A 16 7.60 -6.25 19.90
N ASN A 17 7.20 -5.49 20.92
CA ASN A 17 6.22 -5.92 21.91
C ASN A 17 4.85 -6.03 21.23
N ASP A 18 4.11 -7.03 21.70
CA ASP A 18 2.87 -7.58 21.17
C ASP A 18 1.96 -6.52 20.50
N PRO A 19 1.67 -6.62 19.18
CA PRO A 19 0.80 -5.68 18.47
C PRO A 19 -0.65 -5.64 19.01
N LEU A 20 -0.96 -6.45 20.03
CA LEU A 20 -2.23 -6.49 20.72
C LEU A 20 -2.36 -5.50 21.90
N GLU A 21 -1.27 -5.04 22.53
CA GLU A 21 -1.37 -4.14 23.70
C GLU A 21 -1.91 -2.74 23.34
N ASP A 22 -1.63 -2.24 22.12
CA ASP A 22 -2.12 -0.94 21.66
C ASP A 22 -3.59 -0.98 21.15
N ILE A 23 -4.25 -2.14 21.18
CA ILE A 23 -5.66 -2.33 20.81
C ILE A 23 -6.62 -1.83 21.92
N GLU A 24 -6.12 -1.74 23.16
CA GLU A 24 -6.93 -1.37 24.32
C GLU A 24 -7.18 0.14 24.44
N LYS A 25 -6.41 0.99 23.74
CA LYS A 25 -6.67 2.44 23.70
C LYS A 25 -7.94 2.75 22.88
N PRO A 26 -8.99 3.37 23.45
CA PRO A 26 -10.32 3.37 22.84
C PRO A 26 -10.51 4.18 21.53
N CYS A 27 -9.59 5.07 21.14
CA CYS A 27 -9.81 6.00 20.02
C CYS A 27 -8.55 6.27 19.16
N SER A 28 -7.64 5.31 18.97
CA SER A 28 -6.48 5.53 18.11
C SER A 28 -6.79 5.20 16.63
N ARG A 29 -6.38 6.07 15.70
CA ARG A 29 -6.39 5.78 14.24
C ARG A 29 -5.66 4.47 13.92
N THR A 30 -4.68 4.12 14.74
CA THR A 30 -3.95 2.84 14.74
C THR A 30 -4.89 1.64 14.94
N LYS A 31 -5.84 1.70 15.89
CA LYS A 31 -6.82 0.62 16.11
C LYS A 31 -7.70 0.38 14.88
N GLY A 32 -8.13 1.44 14.21
CA GLY A 32 -8.89 1.34 12.96
C GLY A 32 -8.09 0.62 11.86
N ILE A 33 -6.82 1.00 11.69
CA ILE A 33 -5.90 0.33 10.75
C ILE A 33 -5.70 -1.13 11.13
N MET A 34 -5.45 -1.44 12.41
CA MET A 34 -5.25 -2.81 12.87
C MET A 34 -6.46 -3.71 12.64
N LEU A 35 -7.68 -3.20 12.86
CA LEU A 35 -8.91 -3.91 12.55
C LEU A 35 -9.05 -4.14 11.04
N GLU A 36 -8.77 -3.13 10.22
CA GLU A 36 -8.77 -3.27 8.76
C GLU A 36 -7.77 -4.36 8.32
N LEU A 37 -6.55 -4.33 8.83
CA LEU A 37 -5.52 -5.32 8.53
C LEU A 37 -5.92 -6.75 8.93
N LYS A 38 -6.52 -6.90 10.12
CA LYS A 38 -6.92 -8.19 10.68
C LYS A 38 -8.05 -8.85 9.91
N TYR A 39 -9.06 -8.08 9.54
CA TYR A 39 -10.30 -8.63 8.99
C TYR A 39 -10.40 -8.54 7.48
N PHE A 40 -9.47 -7.85 6.80
CA PHE A 40 -9.53 -7.70 5.34
C PHE A 40 -9.11 -9.00 4.63
N GLU A 41 -10.08 -9.62 3.96
CA GLU A 41 -9.91 -10.79 3.11
C GLU A 41 -10.31 -10.47 1.66
N PRO A 42 -9.33 -10.27 0.74
CA PRO A 42 -9.58 -9.82 -0.63
C PRO A 42 -10.63 -10.64 -1.39
N MET A 43 -10.60 -11.97 -1.24
CA MET A 43 -11.53 -12.86 -1.96
C MET A 43 -12.96 -12.74 -1.44
N ILE A 44 -13.15 -12.55 -0.13
CA ILE A 44 -14.48 -12.30 0.44
C ILE A 44 -15.01 -10.95 -0.03
N VAL A 45 -14.16 -9.92 -0.01
CA VAL A 45 -14.51 -8.58 -0.49
C VAL A 45 -14.89 -8.64 -1.98
N LEU A 46 -14.13 -9.37 -2.81
CA LEU A 46 -14.44 -9.56 -4.22
C LEU A 46 -15.78 -10.25 -4.42
N GLY A 47 -16.07 -11.32 -3.67
CA GLY A 47 -17.35 -12.02 -3.73
C GLY A 47 -18.53 -11.09 -3.40
N LYS A 48 -18.37 -10.19 -2.42
CA LYS A 48 -19.39 -9.17 -2.10
C LYS A 48 -19.58 -8.14 -3.20
N ILE A 49 -18.48 -7.71 -3.83
CA ILE A 49 -18.55 -6.80 -4.99
C ILE A 49 -19.32 -7.48 -6.12
N GLN A 50 -18.98 -8.74 -6.45
CA GLN A 50 -19.64 -9.52 -7.50
C GLN A 50 -21.14 -9.73 -7.24
N ALA A 51 -21.52 -10.06 -6.01
CA ALA A 51 -22.93 -10.19 -5.62
C ALA A 51 -23.68 -8.86 -5.80
N THR A 52 -23.08 -7.75 -5.35
CA THR A 52 -23.65 -6.40 -5.52
C THR A 52 -23.78 -6.01 -6.99
N CYS A 53 -22.74 -6.27 -7.80
CA CYS A 53 -22.76 -6.00 -9.23
C CYS A 53 -23.85 -6.82 -9.94
N SER A 54 -24.02 -8.09 -9.57
CA SER A 54 -25.05 -8.96 -10.14
C SER A 54 -26.46 -8.45 -9.82
N HIS A 55 -26.70 -7.99 -8.60
CA HIS A 55 -27.99 -7.42 -8.21
C HIS A 55 -28.29 -6.07 -8.88
N ASN A 56 -27.27 -5.23 -9.06
CA ASN A 56 -27.42 -3.89 -9.64
C ASN A 56 -27.18 -3.83 -11.16
N LYS A 57 -26.95 -4.96 -11.82
CA LYS A 57 -26.55 -5.06 -13.24
C LYS A 57 -25.31 -4.21 -13.59
N TRP A 58 -24.36 -4.10 -12.67
CA TRP A 58 -23.09 -3.39 -12.90
C TRP A 58 -22.07 -4.33 -13.54
N HIS A 59 -21.23 -3.80 -14.42
CA HIS A 59 -20.13 -4.56 -14.99
C HIS A 59 -18.87 -4.38 -14.13
N LEU A 60 -18.05 -5.43 -14.03
CA LEU A 60 -16.74 -5.33 -13.39
C LEU A 60 -15.84 -4.27 -14.06
N ALA A 61 -16.07 -4.01 -15.36
CA ALA A 61 -15.44 -2.92 -16.10
C ALA A 61 -15.72 -1.55 -15.47
N ASP A 62 -16.88 -1.37 -14.82
CA ASP A 62 -17.23 -0.13 -14.13
C ASP A 62 -16.45 0.03 -12.83
N LEU A 63 -15.95 -1.05 -12.22
CA LEU A 63 -15.20 -0.99 -10.96
C LEU A 63 -13.94 -0.13 -11.11
N LYS A 64 -13.23 -0.24 -12.24
CA LYS A 64 -12.09 0.63 -12.58
C LYS A 64 -12.52 2.09 -12.56
N LYS A 65 -13.59 2.43 -13.28
CA LYS A 65 -14.10 3.80 -13.38
C LYS A 65 -14.46 4.35 -11.99
N HIS A 66 -15.12 3.56 -11.15
CA HIS A 66 -15.51 3.99 -9.82
C HIS A 66 -14.32 4.16 -8.87
N ILE A 67 -13.36 3.22 -8.87
CA ILE A 67 -12.13 3.37 -8.09
C ILE A 67 -11.40 4.64 -8.53
N THR A 68 -11.24 4.86 -9.84
CA THR A 68 -10.63 6.08 -10.39
C THR A 68 -11.36 7.35 -9.92
N LEU A 69 -12.69 7.40 -10.06
CA LEU A 69 -13.49 8.56 -9.66
C LEU A 69 -13.42 8.85 -8.16
N LEU A 70 -13.44 7.82 -7.31
CA LEU A 70 -13.34 7.99 -5.86
C LEU A 70 -11.95 8.37 -5.39
N THR A 71 -10.93 8.00 -6.16
CA THR A 71 -9.53 8.34 -5.88
C THR A 71 -9.22 9.79 -6.21
N ARG A 72 -9.88 10.34 -7.23
CA ARG A 72 -9.85 11.78 -7.50
C ARG A 72 -10.61 12.48 -6.38
N GLU A 73 -9.88 13.04 -5.42
CA GLU A 73 -10.45 13.85 -4.34
C GLU A 73 -11.17 15.13 -4.85
N THR A 74 -11.18 15.35 -6.16
CA THR A 74 -11.85 16.46 -6.86
C THR A 74 -13.23 16.04 -7.39
N TYR A 75 -14.18 15.84 -6.47
CA TYR A 75 -15.61 15.70 -6.82
C TYR A 75 -16.19 16.96 -7.46
N GLU A 76 -15.54 18.10 -7.25
CA GLU A 76 -15.99 19.44 -7.67
C GLU A 76 -16.05 19.64 -9.19
N LYS A 77 -15.42 18.76 -9.98
CA LYS A 77 -15.40 18.83 -11.46
C LYS A 77 -16.27 17.77 -12.14
N LEU A 78 -17.04 16.99 -11.38
CA LEU A 78 -17.89 15.95 -11.94
C LEU A 78 -19.21 16.50 -12.46
N GLY A 79 -19.64 16.02 -13.63
CA GLY A 79 -20.99 16.31 -14.13
C GLY A 79 -22.08 15.67 -13.25
N PRO A 80 -23.34 16.14 -13.31
CA PRO A 80 -24.44 15.64 -12.48
C PRO A 80 -24.64 14.11 -12.55
N GLU A 81 -24.47 13.51 -13.72
CA GLU A 81 -24.57 12.05 -13.91
C GLU A 81 -23.44 11.28 -13.21
N GLU A 82 -22.23 11.85 -13.17
CA GLU A 82 -21.07 11.22 -12.53
C GLU A 82 -21.17 11.35 -11.01
N CYS A 83 -21.67 12.48 -10.52
CA CYS A 83 -22.03 12.66 -9.11
C CYS A 83 -23.05 11.62 -8.65
N TYR A 84 -24.08 11.33 -9.44
CA TYR A 84 -25.07 10.30 -9.13
C TYR A 84 -24.46 8.88 -9.10
N LYS A 85 -23.58 8.56 -10.06
CA LYS A 85 -22.88 7.25 -10.09
C LYS A 85 -21.95 7.09 -8.89
N VAL A 86 -21.22 8.15 -8.53
CA VAL A 86 -20.34 8.18 -7.35
C VAL A 86 -21.14 8.07 -6.06
N SER A 87 -22.25 8.78 -5.90
CA SER A 87 -23.08 8.72 -4.69
C SER A 87 -23.70 7.34 -4.52
N ASN A 88 -24.20 6.74 -5.61
CA ASN A 88 -24.74 5.39 -5.59
C ASN A 88 -23.65 4.34 -5.25
N PHE A 89 -22.45 4.49 -5.80
CA PHE A 89 -21.32 3.64 -5.45
C PHE A 89 -20.89 3.82 -3.99
N LYS A 90 -20.87 5.06 -3.47
CA LYS A 90 -20.61 5.34 -2.05
C LYS A 90 -21.68 4.76 -1.14
N SER A 91 -22.96 4.73 -1.53
CA SER A 91 -23.98 4.03 -0.76
C SER A 91 -23.81 2.51 -0.79
N CYS A 92 -23.33 1.94 -1.90
CA CYS A 92 -23.11 0.51 -2.02
C CYS A 92 -21.82 0.03 -1.33
N TYR A 93 -20.80 0.89 -1.28
CA TYR A 93 -19.44 0.49 -0.90
C TYR A 93 -18.78 1.40 0.17
N GLY A 94 -19.54 2.35 0.72
CA GLY A 94 -19.36 3.02 2.02
C GLY A 94 -18.11 3.88 2.22
N GLN A 95 -18.35 5.11 2.65
CA GLN A 95 -17.35 6.13 2.97
C GLN A 95 -16.67 5.97 4.35
N ASP A 96 -17.10 5.02 5.18
CA ASP A 96 -16.75 5.04 6.61
C ASP A 96 -15.66 4.03 7.00
N ARG A 97 -14.48 4.55 7.35
CA ARG A 97 -13.24 3.78 7.61
C ARG A 97 -13.27 2.98 8.92
N THR A 98 -14.21 3.26 9.82
CA THR A 98 -14.20 2.70 11.19
C THR A 98 -15.37 1.77 11.47
N TYR A 99 -16.53 1.98 10.83
CA TYR A 99 -17.74 1.20 11.13
C TYR A 99 -17.74 -0.22 10.50
N HIS A 100 -16.98 -0.42 9.42
CA HIS A 100 -17.02 -1.66 8.64
C HIS A 100 -15.72 -2.48 8.67
N ALA A 101 -14.80 -2.14 9.57
CA ALA A 101 -13.51 -2.82 9.66
C ALA A 101 -13.69 -4.33 9.90
N LYS A 102 -14.72 -4.76 10.66
CA LYS A 102 -14.99 -6.18 10.96
C LYS A 102 -15.81 -6.92 9.90
N SER A 103 -16.43 -6.24 8.93
CA SER A 103 -17.48 -6.85 8.11
C SER A 103 -17.03 -7.25 6.71
N ASN A 104 -15.73 -7.25 6.39
CA ASN A 104 -15.22 -7.51 5.02
C ASN A 104 -15.96 -6.69 3.93
N PHE A 105 -16.49 -5.53 4.31
CA PHE A 105 -17.18 -4.62 3.40
C PHE A 105 -16.17 -3.95 2.45
N PRO A 106 -16.50 -3.74 1.17
CA PRO A 106 -15.59 -3.19 0.17
C PRO A 106 -15.36 -1.68 0.34
N THR A 107 -14.53 -1.29 1.33
CA THR A 107 -14.11 0.11 1.51
C THR A 107 -13.15 0.55 0.41
N LEU A 108 -13.03 1.87 0.19
CA LEU A 108 -12.10 2.41 -0.81
C LEU A 108 -10.65 1.96 -0.58
N TRP A 109 -10.20 1.89 0.68
CA TRP A 109 -8.87 1.40 1.01
C TRP A 109 -8.68 -0.06 0.59
N ARG A 110 -9.65 -0.93 0.86
CA ARG A 110 -9.61 -2.35 0.42
C ARG A 110 -9.58 -2.47 -1.10
N LEU A 111 -10.37 -1.65 -1.79
CA LEU A 111 -10.37 -1.59 -3.26
C LEU A 111 -9.00 -1.15 -3.81
N HIS A 112 -8.38 -0.14 -3.19
CA HIS A 112 -7.02 0.31 -3.54
C HIS A 112 -5.98 -0.79 -3.28
N SER A 113 -6.11 -1.55 -2.21
CA SER A 113 -5.25 -2.69 -1.90
C SER A 113 -5.42 -3.85 -2.88
N MET A 114 -6.65 -4.16 -3.29
CA MET A 114 -6.97 -5.23 -4.24
C MET A 114 -6.58 -4.88 -5.68
N PHE A 115 -6.74 -3.61 -6.06
CA PHE A 115 -6.53 -3.11 -7.42
C PHE A 115 -5.56 -1.91 -7.44
N PRO A 116 -4.30 -2.11 -7.02
CA PRO A 116 -3.35 -1.01 -6.81
C PRO A 116 -3.04 -0.22 -8.08
N HIS A 117 -2.93 -0.89 -9.22
CA HIS A 117 -2.72 -0.26 -10.54
C HIS A 117 -3.75 0.81 -10.93
N PHE A 118 -5.00 0.69 -10.49
CA PHE A 118 -6.02 1.72 -10.74
C PHE A 118 -5.82 2.94 -9.85
N ALA A 119 -5.52 2.71 -8.57
CA ALA A 119 -5.35 3.77 -7.58
C ALA A 119 -4.04 4.55 -7.81
N LEU A 120 -2.94 3.86 -8.08
CA LEU A 120 -1.61 4.45 -8.24
C LEU A 120 -1.58 5.49 -9.36
N THR A 121 -2.10 5.15 -10.54
CA THR A 121 -2.10 6.04 -11.70
C THR A 121 -2.75 7.39 -11.38
N GLU A 122 -3.85 7.36 -10.64
CA GLU A 122 -4.60 8.57 -10.27
C GLU A 122 -3.92 9.34 -9.13
N LYS A 123 -3.43 8.64 -8.09
CA LYS A 123 -2.82 9.28 -6.92
C LYS A 123 -1.43 9.85 -7.19
N MET A 124 -0.69 9.30 -8.15
CA MET A 124 0.65 9.80 -8.49
C MET A 124 0.64 11.27 -8.92
N ILE A 125 -0.46 11.77 -9.48
CA ILE A 125 -0.58 13.19 -9.85
C ILE A 125 -0.81 14.05 -8.60
N SER A 126 -1.73 13.63 -7.73
CA SER A 126 -2.12 14.42 -6.54
C SER A 126 -1.08 14.40 -5.42
N ILE A 127 -0.21 13.39 -5.38
CA ILE A 127 0.82 13.27 -4.35
C ILE A 127 2.06 14.13 -4.61
N LYS A 128 2.30 14.58 -5.86
CA LYS A 128 3.49 15.37 -6.23
C LYS A 128 3.75 16.57 -5.31
N PRO A 129 2.77 17.45 -5.01
CA PRO A 129 3.03 18.58 -4.12
C PRO A 129 3.46 18.18 -2.71
N LYS A 130 2.99 17.02 -2.21
CA LYS A 130 3.43 16.48 -0.92
C LYS A 130 4.82 15.88 -0.99
N ILE A 131 5.19 15.28 -2.12
CA ILE A 131 6.56 14.79 -2.34
C ILE A 131 7.51 15.99 -2.37
N ASP A 132 7.20 17.02 -3.15
CA ASP A 132 8.07 18.20 -3.32
C ASP A 132 8.35 18.91 -1.97
N SER A 133 7.45 18.82 -0.99
CA SER A 133 7.65 19.39 0.35
C SER A 133 8.49 18.55 1.30
N VAL A 134 8.75 17.26 0.99
CA VAL A 134 9.50 16.33 1.86
C VAL A 134 10.70 15.68 1.17
N ASN A 135 10.85 15.84 -0.14
CA ASN A 135 11.76 15.01 -0.91
C ASN A 135 13.22 15.43 -0.72
N SER A 136 14.00 14.51 -0.13
CA SER A 136 15.45 14.57 -0.05
C SER A 136 16.15 13.78 -1.17
N CYS A 137 15.42 12.97 -1.94
CA CYS A 137 15.91 12.09 -3.00
C CYS A 137 15.23 12.45 -4.34
N PRO A 138 15.78 13.39 -5.12
CA PRO A 138 15.11 13.98 -6.28
C PRO A 138 14.75 12.97 -7.38
N ASN A 139 15.44 11.82 -7.42
CA ASN A 139 15.22 10.77 -8.42
C ASN A 139 14.20 9.70 -7.97
N LEU A 140 13.60 9.84 -6.78
CA LEU A 140 12.69 8.83 -6.26
C LEU A 140 11.32 8.88 -6.96
N HIS A 141 10.93 7.77 -7.60
CA HIS A 141 9.68 7.70 -8.34
C HIS A 141 8.46 7.88 -7.42
N ALA A 142 7.49 8.72 -7.84
CA ALA A 142 6.33 9.10 -7.03
C ALA A 142 5.49 7.91 -6.54
N ALA A 143 5.48 6.80 -7.29
CA ALA A 143 4.78 5.58 -6.89
C ALA A 143 5.25 5.04 -5.52
N PHE A 144 6.54 5.15 -5.16
CA PHE A 144 7.05 4.63 -3.89
C PHE A 144 6.43 5.31 -2.67
N TYR A 145 5.89 6.52 -2.83
CA TYR A 145 5.27 7.26 -1.74
C TYR A 145 3.82 6.81 -1.44
N LEU A 146 3.24 5.97 -2.29
CA LEU A 146 1.86 5.54 -2.22
C LEU A 146 1.74 4.15 -1.60
N PRO A 147 0.93 3.93 -0.55
CA PRO A 147 0.76 2.61 0.08
C PRO A 147 0.40 1.48 -0.90
N GLU A 148 -0.37 1.81 -1.95
CA GLU A 148 -0.78 0.86 -2.98
C GLU A 148 0.39 0.25 -3.75
N PHE A 149 1.56 0.89 -3.75
CA PHE A 149 2.75 0.38 -4.42
C PHE A 149 3.16 -1.00 -3.91
N GLY A 150 2.96 -1.28 -2.61
CA GLY A 150 3.20 -2.62 -2.06
C GLY A 150 2.45 -3.71 -2.85
N GLY A 151 1.24 -3.44 -3.34
CA GLY A 151 0.46 -4.38 -4.14
C GLY A 151 0.97 -4.61 -5.58
N LEU A 152 2.00 -3.86 -6.02
CA LEU A 152 2.70 -4.07 -7.28
C LEU A 152 3.99 -4.88 -7.14
N ILE A 153 4.45 -5.17 -5.93
CA ILE A 153 5.69 -5.94 -5.74
C ILE A 153 5.36 -7.44 -5.91
N PRO A 154 5.98 -8.14 -6.87
CA PRO A 154 5.75 -9.56 -7.09
C PRO A 154 6.27 -10.44 -5.96
N SER A 155 5.81 -11.69 -5.94
CA SER A 155 6.34 -12.70 -5.04
C SER A 155 7.83 -13.03 -5.33
N PRO A 156 8.57 -13.61 -4.36
CA PRO A 156 9.98 -13.99 -4.54
C PRO A 156 10.24 -15.00 -5.66
N LYS A 157 9.20 -15.68 -6.19
CA LYS A 157 9.33 -16.61 -7.32
C LYS A 157 9.53 -15.88 -8.66
N TRP A 158 9.07 -14.64 -8.76
CA TRP A 158 9.04 -13.86 -10.01
C TRP A 158 10.03 -12.72 -10.06
N LEU A 159 10.38 -12.17 -8.89
CA LEU A 159 11.35 -11.09 -8.76
C LEU A 159 12.55 -11.56 -7.93
N LYS A 160 13.76 -11.28 -8.40
CA LYS A 160 15.00 -11.58 -7.68
C LYS A 160 14.94 -11.01 -6.27
N LYS A 161 15.41 -11.79 -5.29
CA LYS A 161 15.33 -11.43 -3.87
C LYS A 161 15.85 -10.03 -3.60
N GLU A 162 17.03 -9.71 -4.14
CA GLU A 162 17.73 -8.43 -3.94
C GLU A 162 16.92 -7.26 -4.51
N SER A 163 16.34 -7.43 -5.70
CA SER A 163 15.51 -6.39 -6.32
C SER A 163 14.19 -6.22 -5.57
N ARG A 164 13.59 -7.32 -5.09
CA ARG A 164 12.37 -7.27 -4.27
C ARG A 164 12.62 -6.55 -2.95
N GLU A 165 13.67 -6.91 -2.22
CA GLU A 165 14.06 -6.27 -0.96
C GLU A 165 14.36 -4.78 -1.17
N ALA A 166 15.06 -4.43 -2.24
CA ALA A 166 15.30 -3.03 -2.60
C ALA A 166 14.00 -2.24 -2.84
N LEU A 167 13.05 -2.77 -3.61
CA LEU A 167 11.76 -2.10 -3.83
C LEU A 167 10.98 -1.90 -2.53
N ILE A 168 11.02 -2.89 -1.62
CA ILE A 168 10.39 -2.78 -0.30
C ILE A 168 11.07 -1.71 0.54
N LEU A 169 12.41 -1.68 0.57
CA LEU A 169 13.19 -0.70 1.32
C LEU A 169 12.91 0.73 0.86
N ILE A 170 12.98 0.94 -0.47
CA ILE A 170 12.70 2.23 -1.10
C ILE A 170 11.26 2.68 -0.77
N HIS A 171 10.30 1.77 -0.87
CA HIS A 171 8.90 2.05 -0.54
C HIS A 171 8.71 2.40 0.95
N PHE A 172 9.35 1.66 1.85
CA PHE A 172 9.29 1.93 3.28
C PHE A 172 9.89 3.31 3.60
N PHE A 173 11.05 3.63 3.02
CA PHE A 173 11.67 4.95 3.14
C PHE A 173 10.76 6.08 2.65
N ALA A 174 10.19 5.94 1.46
CA ALA A 174 9.33 6.95 0.88
C ALA A 174 8.07 7.22 1.72
N THR A 175 7.39 6.15 2.18
CA THR A 175 6.20 6.27 3.03
C THR A 175 6.51 6.81 4.42
N GLU A 176 7.71 6.55 4.95
CA GLU A 176 8.19 7.15 6.19
C GLU A 176 8.33 8.66 6.09
N ARG A 177 8.84 9.17 4.97
CA ARG A 177 9.10 10.61 4.78
C ARG A 177 7.84 11.45 4.72
N LEU A 178 6.74 10.92 4.16
CA LEU A 178 5.49 11.69 4.07
C LEU A 178 4.84 11.97 5.41
N LYS A 179 5.10 11.15 6.45
CA LYS A 179 4.55 11.28 7.82
C LYS A 179 3.04 11.64 7.88
N ASP A 180 2.26 11.28 6.86
CA ASP A 180 0.84 11.58 6.75
C ASP A 180 0.05 10.33 6.35
N PRO A 181 -0.59 9.64 7.31
CA PRO A 181 -0.53 9.90 8.75
C PRO A 181 0.83 9.55 9.38
N PRO A 182 1.18 10.15 10.53
CA PRO A 182 2.31 9.70 11.33
C PRO A 182 1.95 8.36 11.94
N LEU A 183 2.54 7.29 11.39
CA LEU A 183 2.37 5.92 11.88
C LEU A 183 3.66 5.42 12.51
N PRO A 184 3.58 4.63 13.60
CA PRO A 184 4.73 3.90 14.11
C PRO A 184 5.33 2.97 13.03
N PRO A 185 6.66 2.73 13.03
CA PRO A 185 7.33 1.87 12.05
C PRO A 185 6.71 0.46 11.93
N HIS A 186 6.34 -0.17 13.05
CA HIS A 186 5.73 -1.49 13.05
C HIS A 186 4.37 -1.52 12.33
N ILE A 187 3.54 -0.47 12.47
CA ILE A 187 2.27 -0.35 11.73
C ILE A 187 2.52 -0.18 10.24
N ARG A 188 3.57 0.57 9.84
CA ARG A 188 3.96 0.68 8.43
C ARG A 188 4.40 -0.65 7.85
N HIS A 189 5.18 -1.44 8.60
CA HIS A 189 5.54 -2.81 8.19
C HIS A 189 4.28 -3.65 7.94
N LEU A 190 3.33 -3.62 8.87
CA LEU A 190 2.07 -4.38 8.71
C LEU A 190 1.24 -3.91 7.51
N LEU A 191 1.17 -2.59 7.26
CA LEU A 191 0.47 -2.03 6.10
C LEU A 191 1.11 -2.47 4.79
N ILE A 192 2.43 -2.35 4.67
CA ILE A 192 3.17 -2.76 3.47
C ILE A 192 3.00 -4.26 3.24
N LYS A 193 3.18 -5.07 4.30
CA LYS A 193 2.94 -6.52 4.25
C LYS A 193 1.54 -6.82 3.72
N LYS A 194 0.52 -6.15 4.26
CA LYS A 194 -0.86 -6.37 3.81
C LYS A 194 -1.04 -6.00 2.34
N HIS A 195 -0.45 -4.90 1.87
CA HIS A 195 -0.52 -4.53 0.45
C HIS A 195 0.16 -5.56 -0.46
N LEU A 196 1.31 -6.13 -0.06
CA LEU A 196 1.97 -7.23 -0.78
C LEU A 196 1.02 -8.44 -0.98
N GLU A 197 0.29 -8.79 0.09
CA GLU A 197 -0.56 -9.99 0.16
C GLU A 197 -1.96 -9.79 -0.44
N SER A 198 -2.49 -8.57 -0.42
CA SER A 198 -3.91 -8.33 -0.72
C SER A 198 -4.23 -8.02 -2.18
N SER A 199 -3.22 -7.71 -2.99
CA SER A 199 -3.39 -7.39 -4.40
C SER A 199 -3.87 -8.61 -5.19
N LEU A 200 -4.94 -8.43 -5.95
CA LEU A 200 -5.50 -9.46 -6.84
C LEU A 200 -4.79 -9.50 -8.21
N LEU A 201 -3.75 -8.70 -8.41
CA LEU A 201 -2.92 -8.79 -9.60
C LEU A 201 -2.05 -10.04 -9.54
N SER A 202 -2.01 -10.78 -10.65
CA SER A 202 -1.01 -11.84 -10.84
C SER A 202 0.40 -11.26 -10.84
N ASP A 203 1.38 -12.06 -10.44
CA ASP A 203 2.79 -11.64 -10.42
C ASP A 203 3.28 -11.19 -11.81
N ASP A 204 2.83 -11.81 -12.90
CA ASP A 204 3.06 -11.35 -14.28
C ASP A 204 2.61 -9.89 -14.49
N ARG A 205 1.39 -9.58 -14.06
CA ARG A 205 0.86 -8.22 -14.18
C ARG A 205 1.60 -7.26 -13.28
N ARG A 206 1.98 -7.68 -12.07
CA ARG A 206 2.80 -6.89 -11.14
C ARG A 206 4.16 -6.55 -11.77
N MET A 207 4.85 -7.54 -12.35
CA MET A 207 6.08 -7.36 -13.11
C MET A 207 5.91 -6.34 -14.23
N HIS A 208 4.90 -6.52 -15.08
CA HIS A 208 4.61 -5.60 -16.18
C HIS A 208 4.35 -4.16 -15.70
N GLN A 209 3.63 -4.00 -14.58
CA GLN A 209 3.41 -2.67 -13.99
C GLN A 209 4.73 -2.04 -13.53
N LEU A 210 5.59 -2.78 -12.82
CA LEU A 210 6.91 -2.28 -12.40
C LEU A 210 7.81 -1.90 -13.59
N GLU A 211 7.77 -2.67 -14.68
CA GLU A 211 8.49 -2.35 -15.92
C GLU A 211 7.93 -1.09 -16.58
N SER A 212 6.59 -0.96 -16.65
CA SER A 212 5.91 0.21 -17.23
C SER A 212 6.19 1.51 -16.47
N LEU A 213 6.37 1.40 -15.15
CA LEU A 213 6.80 2.51 -14.28
C LEU A 213 8.30 2.80 -14.40
N GLY A 214 9.04 2.01 -15.16
CA GLY A 214 10.48 2.17 -15.33
C GLY A 214 11.29 1.87 -14.06
N LEU A 215 10.78 1.03 -13.15
CA LEU A 215 11.46 0.71 -11.89
C LEU A 215 12.38 -0.50 -12.04
N ILE A 216 12.00 -1.44 -12.91
CA ILE A 216 12.76 -2.64 -13.22
C ILE A 216 12.92 -2.82 -14.73
N TRP A 217 13.83 -3.69 -15.12
CA TRP A 217 14.09 -4.10 -16.50
C TRP A 217 14.64 -5.53 -16.56
N GLY A 218 14.52 -6.15 -17.74
CA GLY A 218 15.26 -7.35 -18.14
C GLY A 218 15.37 -8.44 -17.08
N GLY A 219 14.31 -9.20 -16.84
CA GLY A 219 14.33 -10.32 -15.88
C GLY A 219 14.33 -9.88 -14.42
N GLY A 220 13.78 -8.70 -14.13
CA GLY A 220 13.53 -8.23 -12.76
C GLY A 220 14.70 -7.54 -12.08
N ASN A 221 15.68 -7.02 -12.82
CA ASN A 221 16.73 -6.17 -12.24
C ASN A 221 16.20 -4.74 -12.04
N LEU A 222 16.72 -4.01 -11.06
CA LEU A 222 16.41 -2.59 -10.89
C LEU A 222 16.94 -1.76 -12.07
N LYS A 223 16.17 -0.76 -12.50
CA LYS A 223 16.67 0.26 -13.43
C LYS A 223 17.72 1.17 -12.76
N PRO A 224 18.64 1.80 -13.53
CA PRO A 224 19.69 2.66 -12.98
C PRO A 224 19.19 3.74 -12.02
N GLU A 225 18.06 4.37 -12.32
CA GLU A 225 17.46 5.43 -11.49
C GLU A 225 16.97 4.88 -10.14
N THR A 226 16.36 3.68 -10.16
CA THR A 226 15.90 3.00 -8.94
C THR A 226 17.09 2.50 -8.11
N GLN A 227 18.15 2.02 -8.77
CA GLN A 227 19.39 1.64 -8.10
C GLN A 227 20.10 2.85 -7.47
N CYS A 228 20.09 4.00 -8.13
CA CYS A 228 20.65 5.24 -7.60
C CYS A 228 19.91 5.67 -6.32
N ALA A 229 18.58 5.66 -6.33
CA ALA A 229 17.77 5.93 -5.14
C ALA A 229 18.07 4.94 -4.00
N LEU A 230 18.24 3.64 -4.30
CA LEU A 230 18.63 2.65 -3.28
C LEU A 230 19.98 3.00 -2.65
N ASN A 231 20.96 3.40 -3.44
CA ASN A 231 22.30 3.74 -2.95
C ASN A 231 22.26 4.98 -2.04
N GLU A 232 21.49 6.02 -2.40
CA GLU A 232 21.28 7.21 -1.56
C GLU A 232 20.61 6.87 -0.21
N ILE A 233 19.65 5.93 -0.21
CA ILE A 233 18.98 5.48 1.01
C ILE A 233 19.93 4.68 1.90
N ASN A 234 20.75 3.81 1.32
CA ASN A 234 21.73 3.01 2.06
C ASN A 234 22.82 3.87 2.71
N GLN A 235 23.20 5.00 2.10
CA GLN A 235 24.13 5.96 2.70
C GLN A 235 23.58 6.66 3.95
N GLN A 236 22.27 6.58 4.19
CA GLN A 236 21.60 7.15 5.36
C GLN A 236 21.40 6.12 6.50
N ASP A 237 22.01 4.93 6.42
CA ASP A 237 21.87 3.81 7.36
C ASP A 237 20.41 3.37 7.61
N PHE A 238 19.50 3.70 6.68
CA PHE A 238 18.07 3.50 6.87
C PHE A 238 17.65 2.03 6.85
N SER A 239 18.42 1.17 6.18
CA SER A 239 18.14 -0.26 6.08
C SER A 239 18.07 -0.98 7.43
N LEU A 240 18.69 -0.43 8.48
CA LEU A 240 18.65 -0.97 9.84
C LEU A 240 17.25 -0.89 10.47
N HIS A 241 16.37 -0.03 9.95
CA HIS A 241 15.01 0.14 10.46
C HIS A 241 13.98 -0.80 9.81
N VAL A 242 14.38 -1.56 8.79
CA VAL A 242 13.49 -2.43 8.03
C VAL A 242 13.71 -3.88 8.40
N ASN A 243 12.68 -4.52 8.98
CA ASN A 243 12.71 -5.95 9.26
C ASN A 243 12.23 -6.73 8.03
N PHE A 244 13.16 -7.15 7.16
CA PHE A 244 12.81 -7.89 5.95
C PHE A 244 12.09 -9.22 6.21
N ASN A 245 12.33 -9.86 7.36
CA ASN A 245 11.63 -11.10 7.74
C ASN A 245 10.13 -10.88 7.93
N ALA A 246 9.67 -9.64 8.14
CA ALA A 246 8.24 -9.34 8.20
C ALA A 246 7.54 -9.52 6.83
N PHE A 247 8.28 -9.51 5.73
CA PHE A 247 7.77 -9.52 4.34
C PHE A 247 8.07 -10.79 3.54
N ILE A 248 8.63 -11.81 4.21
CA ILE A 248 8.88 -13.15 3.67
C ILE A 248 7.62 -14.00 3.87
#